data_AF-A0AB37UCM7-F1
#
_entry.id   AF-A0AB37UCM7-F1
#
_cell.length_a   1.000
_cell.length_b   1.000
_cell.length_c   1.000
_cell.angle_alpha   90.00
_cell.angle_beta   90.00
_cell.angle_gamma   90.00
#
_symmetry.space_group_name_H-M   'P 1'
#
loop_
_entity.id
_entity.type
_entity.pdbx_description
1 polymer ?
#
loop_
_entity_poly.entity_id
_entity_poly.type
_entity_poly.pdbx_seq_one_letter_code
_entity_poly.pdbx_strand_id
1 'polypeptide(L)'
;MQDFLQHELHVMLKNLDLTRRCALLVESCGKILQKYDDLSLQKNGRIIEGYSEFIQKQADKLLMYIQLAQLENFCSEDLSQQATQAQAEAKKSYLQALEIYLETMQTRIDALSSHL
;
A
#
# COMPACT_ATOMS: atom_id res chain seq x y z
N MET A 1 -6.37 -4.56 -31.05
CA MET A 1 -5.07 -4.59 -30.34
C MET A 1 -4.76 -3.26 -29.68
N GLN A 2 -4.86 -2.14 -30.39
CA GLN A 2 -4.59 -0.80 -29.85
C GLN A 2 -5.54 -0.39 -28.70
N ASP A 3 -6.84 -0.70 -28.81
CA ASP A 3 -7.83 -0.44 -27.75
C ASP A 3 -7.60 -1.25 -26.46
N PHE A 4 -7.07 -2.47 -26.61
CA PHE A 4 -6.74 -3.35 -25.47
C PHE A 4 -5.58 -2.77 -24.66
N LEU A 5 -4.51 -2.35 -25.36
CA LEU A 5 -3.34 -1.71 -24.76
C LEU A 5 -3.69 -0.40 -24.04
N GLN A 6 -4.58 0.41 -24.62
CA GLN A 6 -5.07 1.62 -23.96
C GLN A 6 -5.89 1.32 -22.69
N HIS A 7 -6.71 0.26 -22.73
CA HIS A 7 -7.47 -0.17 -21.56
C HIS A 7 -6.56 -0.63 -20.42
N GLU A 8 -5.58 -1.49 -20.71
CA GLU A 8 -4.61 -1.97 -19.71
C GLU A 8 -3.82 -0.83 -19.07
N LEU A 9 -3.31 0.10 -19.89
CA LEU A 9 -2.57 1.26 -19.40
C LEU A 9 -3.43 2.14 -18.48
N HIS A 10 -4.69 2.34 -18.82
CA HIS A 10 -5.63 3.09 -17.99
C HIS A 10 -5.86 2.40 -16.64
N VAL A 11 -6.05 1.08 -16.64
CA VAL A 11 -6.20 0.28 -15.41
C VAL A 11 -4.94 0.38 -14.54
N MET A 12 -3.75 0.22 -15.13
CA MET A 12 -2.49 0.34 -14.42
C MET A 12 -2.32 1.73 -13.76
N LEU A 13 -2.63 2.81 -14.48
CA LEU A 13 -2.57 4.18 -13.93
C LEU A 13 -3.53 4.38 -12.75
N LYS A 14 -4.75 3.86 -12.83
CA LYS A 14 -5.71 3.90 -11.73
C LYS A 14 -5.20 3.11 -10.52
N ASN A 15 -4.61 1.93 -10.77
CA ASN A 15 -4.03 1.09 -9.72
C ASN A 15 -2.81 1.73 -9.06
N LEU A 16 -2.00 2.49 -9.81
CA LEU A 16 -0.90 3.28 -9.28
C LEU A 16 -1.41 4.37 -8.31
N ASP A 17 -2.41 5.15 -8.71
CA ASP A 17 -3.00 6.19 -7.85
C ASP A 17 -3.57 5.59 -6.56
N LEU A 18 -4.33 4.50 -6.68
CA LEU A 18 -4.86 3.78 -5.51
C LEU A 18 -3.74 3.29 -4.58
N THR A 19 -2.70 2.68 -5.14
CA THR A 19 -1.56 2.18 -4.35
C THR A 19 -0.88 3.30 -3.56
N ARG A 20 -0.67 4.47 -4.19
CA ARG A 20 -0.08 5.64 -3.52
C ARG A 20 -0.96 6.18 -2.40
N ARG A 21 -2.27 6.26 -2.63
CA ARG A 21 -3.23 6.68 -1.59
C ARG A 21 -3.24 5.71 -0.42
N CYS A 22 -3.15 4.40 -0.67
CA CYS A 22 -3.04 3.39 0.37
C CYS A 22 -1.75 3.58 1.21
N ALA A 23 -0.60 3.85 0.57
CA ALA A 23 0.64 4.13 1.29
C ALA A 23 0.48 5.33 2.24
N LEU A 24 -0.04 6.46 1.73
CA LEU A 24 -0.27 7.67 2.54
C LEU A 24 -1.23 7.44 3.72
N LEU A 25 -2.30 6.66 3.49
CA LEU A 25 -3.24 6.30 4.56
C LEU A 25 -2.56 5.48 5.65
N VAL A 26 -1.81 4.44 5.26
CA VAL A 26 -1.06 3.58 6.17
C VAL A 26 -0.03 4.40 6.96
N GLU A 27 0.72 5.27 6.29
CA GLU A 27 1.68 6.19 6.93
C GLU A 27 0.98 7.05 7.99
N SER A 28 -0.17 7.62 7.65
CA SER A 28 -0.94 8.48 8.55
C SER A 28 -1.41 7.73 9.78
N CYS A 29 -1.89 6.49 9.62
CA CYS A 29 -2.26 5.62 10.74
C CYS A 29 -1.07 5.34 11.67
N GLY A 30 0.10 5.05 11.09
CA GLY A 30 1.34 4.86 11.85
C GLY A 30 1.74 6.09 12.65
N LYS A 31 1.73 7.28 12.01
CA LYS A 31 2.03 8.56 12.65
C LYS A 31 1.06 8.89 13.79
N ILE A 32 -0.23 8.57 13.65
CA ILE A 32 -1.23 8.77 14.70
C ILE A 32 -0.90 7.92 15.93
N LEU A 33 -0.57 6.64 15.75
CA LEU A 33 -0.20 5.75 16.86
C LEU A 33 1.06 6.23 17.59
N GLN A 34 2.02 6.80 16.86
CA GLN A 34 3.26 7.32 17.45
C GLN A 34 3.08 8.59 18.29
N LYS A 35 1.94 9.28 18.20
CA LYS A 35 1.66 10.49 19.01
C LYS A 35 1.25 10.18 20.44
N TYR A 36 0.96 8.92 20.76
CA TYR A 36 0.62 8.53 22.13
C TYR A 36 1.89 8.31 22.96
N ASP A 37 1.83 8.68 24.24
CA ASP A 37 2.86 8.37 25.25
C ASP A 37 2.77 6.92 25.72
N ASP A 38 2.65 5.99 24.77
CA ASP A 38 2.65 4.55 25.00
C ASP A 38 3.68 3.91 24.05
N LEU A 39 4.67 3.23 24.63
CA LEU A 39 5.78 2.65 23.88
C LEU A 39 5.33 1.53 22.93
N SER A 40 4.30 0.76 23.31
CA SER A 40 3.74 -0.30 22.47
C SER A 40 3.05 0.28 21.24
N LEU A 41 2.24 1.33 21.43
CA LEU A 41 1.59 2.04 20.32
C LEU A 41 2.60 2.69 19.38
N GLN A 42 3.65 3.32 19.94
CA GLN A 42 4.73 3.88 19.13
C GLN A 42 5.44 2.82 18.30
N LYS A 43 5.72 1.65 18.89
CA LYS A 43 6.35 0.52 18.18
C LYS A 43 5.47 0.03 17.03
N ASN A 44 4.18 -0.18 17.27
CA ASN A 44 3.24 -0.62 16.23
C ASN A 44 3.08 0.44 15.14
N GLY A 45 3.06 1.72 15.51
CA GLY A 45 3.04 2.83 14.55
C GLY A 45 4.24 2.81 13.59
N ARG A 46 5.45 2.54 14.09
CA ARG A 46 6.65 2.39 13.25
C ARG A 46 6.59 1.17 12.33
N ILE A 47 6.05 0.05 12.80
CA ILE A 47 5.84 -1.15 11.96
C ILE A 47 4.88 -0.83 10.81
N ILE A 48 3.78 -0.14 11.10
CA ILE A 48 2.79 0.30 10.11
C ILE A 48 3.42 1.26 9.09
N GLU A 49 4.26 2.21 9.52
CA GLU A 49 5.03 3.06 8.59
C GLU A 49 5.96 2.25 7.68
N GLY A 50 6.60 1.20 8.20
CA GLY A 50 7.39 0.27 7.37
C GLY A 50 6.57 -0.41 6.26
N TYR A 51 5.30 -0.72 6.52
CA TYR A 51 4.39 -1.21 5.48
C TYR A 51 4.04 -0.12 4.46
N SER A 52 3.84 1.13 4.89
CA SER A 52 3.66 2.26 3.95
C SER A 52 4.83 2.39 2.99
N GLU A 53 6.07 2.35 3.49
CA GLU A 53 7.27 2.42 2.66
C GLU A 53 7.32 1.27 1.63
N PHE A 54 6.93 0.05 2.05
CA PHE A 54 6.86 -1.07 1.13
C PHE A 54 5.79 -0.87 0.05
N ILE A 55 4.60 -0.41 0.42
CA ILE A 55 3.51 -0.10 -0.54
C ILE A 55 3.98 0.97 -1.54
N GLN A 56 4.69 2.00 -1.07
CA GLN A 56 5.26 3.04 -1.93
C GLN A 56 6.28 2.47 -2.92
N LYS A 57 7.18 1.58 -2.47
CA LYS A 57 8.13 0.89 -3.36
C LYS A 57 7.41 0.08 -4.44
N GLN A 58 6.28 -0.55 -4.12
CA GLN A 58 5.47 -1.24 -5.13
C GLN A 58 4.80 -0.26 -6.09
N ALA A 59 4.33 0.89 -5.61
CA ALA A 59 3.83 1.97 -6.48
C ALA A 59 4.91 2.44 -7.46
N ASP A 60 6.16 2.57 -7.02
CA ASP A 60 7.25 3.00 -7.88
C ASP A 60 7.58 1.94 -8.96
N LYS A 61 7.49 0.64 -8.63
CA LYS A 61 7.56 -0.43 -9.64
C LYS A 61 6.41 -0.37 -10.64
N LEU A 62 5.17 -0.13 -10.18
CA LEU A 62 4.02 0.05 -11.09
C LEU A 62 4.29 1.19 -12.07
N LEU A 63 4.76 2.33 -11.58
CA LEU A 63 5.10 3.47 -12.44
C LEU A 63 6.15 3.09 -13.49
N MET A 64 7.20 2.38 -13.08
CA MET A 64 8.23 1.90 -14.00
C MET A 64 7.61 1.00 -15.10
N TYR A 65 6.77 0.02 -14.74
CA TYR A 65 6.13 -0.85 -15.74
C TYR A 65 5.19 -0.08 -16.68
N ILE A 66 4.44 0.89 -16.16
CA ILE A 66 3.60 1.79 -16.96
C ILE A 66 4.44 2.56 -17.99
N GLN A 67 5.59 3.09 -17.58
CA GLN A 67 6.51 3.81 -18.46
C GLN A 67 7.10 2.89 -19.53
N LEU A 68 7.50 1.67 -19.16
CA LEU A 68 8.03 0.69 -20.11
C LEU A 68 6.97 0.23 -21.12
N ALA A 69 5.71 0.10 -20.70
CA ALA A 69 4.61 -0.34 -21.57
C ALA A 69 4.25 0.69 -22.66
N GLN A 70 4.69 1.95 -22.50
CA GLN A 70 4.53 3.00 -23.49
C GLN A 70 5.64 2.99 -24.56
N LEU A 71 6.69 2.18 -24.38
CA LEU A 71 7.81 2.06 -25.33
C LEU A 71 7.58 0.87 -26.26
N GLU A 72 7.89 1.03 -27.55
CA GLU A 72 7.64 0.01 -28.60
C GLU A 72 8.46 -1.29 -28.45
N ASN A 73 9.47 -1.31 -27.58
CA ASN A 73 10.45 -2.39 -27.46
C ASN A 73 10.11 -3.44 -26.39
N PHE A 74 9.00 -3.29 -25.67
CA PHE A 74 8.67 -4.19 -24.55
C PHE A 74 7.39 -4.98 -24.80
N CYS A 75 7.39 -6.23 -24.32
CA CYS A 75 6.21 -7.08 -24.34
C CYS A 75 5.17 -6.54 -23.35
N SER A 76 4.02 -6.09 -23.86
CA SER A 76 2.96 -5.49 -23.04
C SER A 76 2.34 -6.47 -22.05
N GLU A 77 2.25 -7.75 -22.43
CA GLU A 77 1.67 -8.80 -21.59
C GLU A 77 2.55 -9.09 -20.36
N ASP A 78 3.86 -9.23 -20.55
CA ASP A 78 4.82 -9.40 -19.45
C ASP A 78 4.77 -8.23 -18.48
N LEU A 79 4.73 -7.00 -19.00
CA LEU A 79 4.64 -5.79 -18.18
C LEU A 79 3.30 -5.70 -17.42
N SER A 80 2.19 -6.07 -18.05
CA SER A 80 0.86 -6.12 -17.42
C SER A 80 0.84 -7.12 -16.26
N GLN A 81 1.46 -8.29 -16.44
CA GLN A 81 1.62 -9.29 -15.38
C GLN A 81 2.48 -8.76 -14.22
N GLN A 82 3.61 -8.12 -14.52
CA GLN A 82 4.49 -7.56 -13.51
C GLN A 82 3.83 -6.40 -12.73
N ALA A 83 3.08 -5.54 -13.41
CA ALA A 83 2.29 -4.48 -12.77
C ALA A 83 1.21 -5.07 -11.85
N THR A 84 0.52 -6.13 -12.29
CA THR A 84 -0.47 -6.85 -11.48
C THR A 84 0.16 -7.47 -10.23
N GLN A 85 1.34 -8.08 -10.37
CA GLN A 85 2.06 -8.67 -9.24
C GLN A 85 2.46 -7.62 -8.20
N ALA A 86 3.03 -6.49 -8.64
CA ALA A 86 3.41 -5.42 -7.74
C ALA A 86 2.17 -4.81 -7.03
N GLN A 87 1.02 -4.73 -7.72
CA GLN A 87 -0.23 -4.30 -7.10
C GLN A 87 -0.71 -5.30 -6.05
N ALA A 88 -0.63 -6.60 -6.33
CA ALA A 88 -1.02 -7.64 -5.39
C ALA A 88 -0.15 -7.61 -4.12
N GLU A 89 1.15 -7.40 -4.26
CA GLU A 89 2.08 -7.22 -3.14
C GLU A 89 1.73 -5.97 -2.31
N ALA A 90 1.45 -4.85 -2.97
CA ALA A 90 1.04 -3.62 -2.29
C ALA A 90 -0.27 -3.81 -1.50
N LYS A 91 -1.26 -4.49 -2.12
CA LYS A 91 -2.54 -4.81 -1.47
C LYS A 91 -2.33 -5.71 -0.26
N LYS A 92 -1.47 -6.73 -0.36
CA LYS A 92 -1.15 -7.61 0.76
C LYS A 92 -0.57 -6.81 1.93
N SER A 93 0.41 -5.95 1.67
CA SER A 93 1.02 -5.11 2.70
C SER A 93 0.04 -4.11 3.32
N TYR A 94 -0.86 -3.54 2.52
CA TYR A 94 -1.94 -2.70 3.02
C TYR A 94 -2.85 -3.45 4.01
N LEU A 95 -3.26 -4.67 3.67
CA LEU A 95 -4.09 -5.50 4.55
C LEU A 95 -3.37 -5.86 5.85
N GLN A 96 -2.08 -6.21 5.78
CA GLN A 96 -1.28 -6.51 6.98
C GLN A 96 -1.13 -5.29 7.90
N ALA A 97 -0.93 -4.09 7.32
CA ALA A 97 -0.86 -2.86 8.09
C ALA A 97 -2.20 -2.54 8.79
N LEU A 98 -3.32 -2.76 8.09
CA LEU A 98 -4.65 -2.58 8.67
C LEU A 98 -4.93 -3.56 9.81
N GLU A 99 -4.56 -4.82 9.66
CA GLU A 99 -4.71 -5.85 10.70
C GLU A 99 -4.02 -5.43 11.98
N ILE A 100 -2.73 -5.03 11.90
CA ILE A 100 -1.97 -4.53 13.05
C ILE A 100 -2.62 -3.29 13.66
N TYR A 101 -3.09 -2.36 12.82
CA TYR A 101 -3.75 -1.14 13.32
C TYR A 101 -5.03 -1.46 14.09
N LEU A 102 -5.87 -2.36 13.55
CA LEU A 102 -7.12 -2.76 14.17
C LEU A 102 -6.88 -3.51 15.49
N GLU A 103 -5.95 -4.46 15.52
CA GLU A 103 -5.56 -5.18 16.74
C GLU A 103 -5.04 -4.23 17.81
N THR A 104 -4.22 -3.25 17.41
CA THR A 104 -3.68 -2.22 18.29
C THR A 104 -4.79 -1.36 18.89
N MET A 105 -5.75 -0.94 18.08
CA MET A 105 -6.88 -0.13 18.56
C MET A 105 -7.84 -0.94 19.44
N GLN A 106 -8.09 -2.20 19.10
CA GLN A 106 -8.93 -3.08 19.93
C GLN A 106 -8.31 -3.28 21.32
N THR A 107 -7.01 -3.61 21.38
CA THR A 107 -6.28 -3.76 22.64
C THR A 107 -6.38 -2.52 23.52
N ARG A 108 -6.31 -1.33 22.90
CA ARG A 108 -6.46 -0.06 23.61
C ARG A 108 -7.88 0.16 24.13
N ILE A 109 -8.90 -0.15 23.33
CA ILE A 109 -10.30 -0.06 23.74
C ILE A 109 -10.57 -0.98 24.93
N ASP A 110 -10.05 -2.21 24.89
CA ASP A 110 -10.23 -3.20 25.95
C ASP A 110 -9.56 -2.74 27.26
N ALA A 111 -8.35 -2.17 27.15
CA ALA A 111 -7.64 -1.60 28.30
C ALA A 111 -8.42 -0.45 28.94
N LEU A 112 -8.94 0.49 28.13
CA LEU A 112 -9.74 1.61 28.64
C LEU A 112 -11.06 1.15 29.25
N SER A 113 -11.71 0.14 28.66
CA SER A 113 -12.97 -0.41 29.15
C SER A 113 -12.80 -1.17 30.46
N SER A 114 -11.64 -1.78 30.69
CA SER A 114 -11.31 -2.48 31.95
C SER A 114 -11.01 -1.53 33.12
N HIS A 115 -10.87 -0.23 32.85
CA HIS A 115 -10.63 0.83 33.84
C HIS A 115 -11.88 1.67 34.14
N LEU A 116 -13.02 1.36 33.51
CA LEU A 116 -14.35 1.96 33.75
C LEU A 116 -15.20 1.05 34.65
#